data_AF-A0A958A157-F1
#
_entry.id   AF-A0A958A157-F1
#
_cell.length_a   1.000
_cell.length_b   1.000
_cell.length_c   1.000
_cell.angle_alpha   90.00
_cell.angle_beta   90.00
_cell.angle_gamma   90.00
#
_symmetry.space_group_name_H-M   'P 1'
#
loop_
_entity.id
_entity.type
_entity.pdbx_description
1 polymer ?
#
loop_
_entity_poly.entity_id
_entity_poly.type
_entity_poly.pdbx_seq_one_letter_code
_entity_poly.pdbx_strand_id
1 'polypeptide(L)'
;MMPEVDGFRVLEKMRSNPETRHVPVLVMSGKLLSMDDINRLDYANVTFQSKGLLTNEEAAALLTEILQPGETLSQPTSILVKATIAYLHQNYALSITREDIAEAVGVSSNYLSKIFHEEVRLSAWDYLNRLRIQKAKELLDNTTDTITSIATQVGFDDSAYFSRVFKKYTAQSPRSYREQRN
;
A
#
# COMPACT_ATOMS: atom_id res chain seq x y z
N MET A 1 5.70 19.47 1.47
CA MET A 1 6.84 18.73 0.87
C MET A 1 8.09 19.28 1.52
N MET A 2 9.04 18.47 1.99
CA MET A 2 10.35 18.99 2.43
C MET A 2 11.16 19.28 1.16
N PRO A 3 11.47 20.54 0.83
CA PRO A 3 12.02 20.89 -0.48
C PRO A 3 13.50 20.47 -0.67
N GLU A 4 14.24 20.21 0.41
CA GLU A 4 15.71 20.05 0.34
C GLU A 4 16.25 18.65 0.71
N VAL A 5 15.41 17.74 1.22
CA VAL A 5 15.88 16.44 1.72
C VAL A 5 15.01 15.30 1.20
N ASP A 6 15.63 14.38 0.46
CA ASP A 6 15.03 13.10 0.06
C ASP A 6 14.81 12.22 1.30
N GLY A 7 13.57 11.71 1.47
CA GLY A 7 13.20 10.86 2.61
C GLY A 7 14.06 9.62 2.74
N PHE A 8 14.54 9.06 1.62
CA PHE A 8 15.49 7.94 1.65
C PHE A 8 16.86 8.34 2.22
N ARG A 9 17.35 9.55 1.94
CA ARG A 9 18.61 10.05 2.52
C ARG A 9 18.49 10.26 4.03
N VAL A 10 17.30 10.68 4.51
CA VAL A 10 17.03 10.77 5.95
C VAL A 10 17.13 9.38 6.58
N LEU A 11 16.45 8.40 5.96
CA LEU A 11 16.44 7.02 6.45
C LEU A 11 17.86 6.44 6.48
N GLU A 12 18.63 6.59 5.41
CA GLU A 12 20.03 6.15 5.32
C GLU A 12 20.88 6.74 6.46
N LYS A 13 20.78 8.06 6.68
CA LYS A 13 21.48 8.73 7.80
C LYS A 13 21.07 8.16 9.16
N MET A 14 19.76 8.00 9.39
CA MET A 14 19.25 7.43 10.65
C MET A 14 19.76 6.00 10.88
N ARG A 15 19.86 5.19 9.83
CA ARG A 15 20.31 3.79 9.91
C ARG A 15 21.83 3.67 10.07
N SER A 16 22.59 4.64 9.57
CA SER A 16 24.06 4.70 9.74
C SER A 16 24.51 5.09 11.16
N ASN A 17 23.66 5.77 11.94
CA ASN A 17 23.99 6.22 13.29
C ASN A 17 23.53 5.19 14.37
N PRO A 18 24.43 4.65 15.22
CA PRO A 18 24.08 3.72 16.29
C PRO A 18 22.98 4.19 17.25
N GLU A 19 22.89 5.50 17.50
CA GLU A 19 21.90 6.09 18.41
C GLU A 19 20.50 6.14 17.81
N THR A 20 20.37 6.11 16.48
CA THR A 20 19.07 6.24 15.80
C THR A 20 18.70 5.01 14.97
N ARG A 21 19.64 4.09 14.71
CA ARG A 21 19.41 2.94 13.82
C ARG A 21 18.32 1.99 14.29
N HIS A 22 18.02 1.98 15.59
CA HIS A 22 16.98 1.15 16.19
C HIS A 22 15.59 1.80 16.16
N VAL A 23 15.51 3.11 15.94
CA VAL A 23 14.26 3.87 15.95
C VAL A 23 13.35 3.37 14.83
N PRO A 24 12.11 2.94 15.13
CA PRO A 24 11.17 2.53 14.11
C PRO A 24 10.82 3.69 13.17
N VAL A 25 10.74 3.42 11.86
CA VAL A 25 10.41 4.43 10.85
C VAL A 25 9.20 3.96 10.04
N LEU A 26 8.16 4.78 10.01
CA LEU A 26 7.03 4.63 9.10
C LEU A 26 7.23 5.52 7.88
N VAL A 27 7.39 4.91 6.71
CA VAL A 27 7.46 5.62 5.44
C VAL A 27 6.07 5.73 4.85
N MET A 28 5.57 6.95 4.71
CA MET A 28 4.30 7.24 4.04
C MET A 28 4.53 7.87 2.66
N SER A 29 4.14 7.17 1.58
CA SER A 29 4.28 7.69 0.21
C SER A 29 2.94 7.72 -0.51
N GLY A 30 2.69 8.80 -1.26
CA GLY A 30 1.60 8.87 -2.24
C GLY A 30 2.02 8.41 -3.64
N LYS A 31 3.30 8.08 -3.84
CA LYS A 31 3.82 7.59 -5.12
C LYS A 31 3.69 6.07 -5.18
N LEU A 32 3.48 5.56 -6.40
CA LEU A 32 3.68 4.14 -6.65
C LEU A 32 5.16 3.81 -6.43
N LEU A 33 5.44 2.76 -5.66
CA LEU A 33 6.81 2.34 -5.41
C LEU A 33 7.28 1.33 -6.45
N SER A 34 8.47 1.58 -6.97
CA SER A 34 9.22 0.62 -7.78
C SER A 34 9.92 -0.43 -6.90
N MET A 35 10.43 -1.48 -7.53
CA MET A 35 11.28 -2.46 -6.83
C MET A 35 12.55 -1.81 -6.27
N ASP A 36 13.12 -0.84 -6.99
CA ASP A 36 14.30 -0.09 -6.53
C ASP A 36 14.00 0.74 -5.29
N ASP A 37 12.81 1.36 -5.22
CA ASP A 37 12.38 2.09 -4.02
C ASP A 37 12.27 1.14 -2.82
N ILE A 38 11.73 -0.06 -3.02
CA ILE A 38 11.61 -1.07 -1.97
C ILE A 38 12.98 -1.57 -1.50
N ASN A 39 13.92 -1.81 -2.41
CA ASN A 39 15.29 -2.18 -2.05
C ASN A 39 15.97 -1.11 -1.20
N ARG A 40 15.68 0.18 -1.44
CA ARG A 40 16.15 1.30 -0.61
C ARG A 40 15.47 1.37 0.77
N LEU A 41 14.40 0.62 0.99
CA LEU A 41 13.70 0.46 2.27
C LEU A 41 14.07 -0.85 2.99
N ASP A 42 15.07 -1.59 2.51
CA ASP A 42 15.55 -2.82 3.15
C ASP A 42 16.37 -2.54 4.42
N TYR A 43 15.68 -1.99 5.42
CA TYR A 43 16.16 -1.89 6.77
C TYR A 43 15.14 -2.55 7.69
N ALA A 44 15.65 -3.16 8.77
CA ALA A 44 14.83 -3.56 9.90
C ALA A 44 14.06 -2.35 10.45
N ASN A 45 12.87 -2.61 11.00
CA ASN A 45 12.01 -1.60 11.65
C ASN A 45 11.62 -0.44 10.71
N VAL A 46 11.55 -0.70 9.40
CA VAL A 46 10.99 0.22 8.41
C VAL A 46 9.71 -0.38 7.85
N THR A 47 8.59 0.26 8.19
CA THR A 47 7.29 -0.09 7.65
C THR A 47 6.94 0.89 6.55
N PHE A 48 6.41 0.38 5.44
CA PHE A 48 5.91 1.22 4.36
C PHE A 48 4.38 1.26 4.36
N GLN A 49 3.81 2.45 4.18
CA GLN A 49 2.38 2.64 3.99
C GLN A 49 2.08 3.60 2.85
N SER A 50 1.14 3.21 1.98
CA SER A 50 0.61 4.11 0.96
C SER A 50 -0.27 5.17 1.61
N LYS A 51 -0.03 6.44 1.27
CA LYS A 51 -0.79 7.56 1.80
C LYS A 51 -2.26 7.45 1.40
N GLY A 52 -3.16 7.50 2.37
CA GLY A 52 -4.60 7.44 2.15
C GLY A 52 -5.17 6.03 2.01
N LEU A 53 -4.35 4.99 2.23
CA LEU A 53 -4.78 3.59 2.21
C LEU A 53 -5.46 3.17 3.52
N LEU A 54 -4.97 3.68 4.64
CA LEU A 54 -5.49 3.42 5.98
C LEU A 54 -6.47 4.53 6.41
N THR A 55 -7.47 4.15 7.20
CA THR A 55 -8.28 5.12 7.95
C THR A 55 -7.44 5.77 9.05
N ASN A 56 -7.92 6.87 9.63
CA ASN A 56 -7.23 7.51 10.75
C ASN A 56 -7.11 6.58 11.96
N GLU A 57 -8.11 5.74 12.20
CA GLU A 57 -8.10 4.74 13.28
C GLU A 57 -7.07 3.64 13.02
N GLU A 58 -7.02 3.10 11.81
CA GLU A 58 -6.03 2.11 11.40
C GLU A 58 -4.61 2.68 11.46
N ALA A 59 -4.42 3.93 11.02
CA ALA A 59 -3.13 4.63 11.10
C ALA A 59 -2.69 4.87 12.55
N ALA A 60 -3.61 5.26 13.44
CA ALA A 60 -3.32 5.45 14.86
C ALA A 60 -2.97 4.13 15.56
N ALA A 61 -3.67 3.04 15.23
CA ALA A 61 -3.36 1.71 15.74
C ALA A 61 -1.96 1.26 15.31
N LEU A 62 -1.61 1.44 14.03
CA LEU A 62 -0.29 1.12 13.51
C LEU A 62 0.82 1.93 14.19
N LEU A 63 0.63 3.25 14.38
CA LEU A 63 1.60 4.09 15.07
C LEU A 63 1.82 3.64 16.52
N THR A 64 0.75 3.30 17.22
CA THR A 64 0.83 2.82 18.61
C THR A 64 1.65 1.53 18.68
N GLU A 65 1.44 0.63 17.74
CA GLU A 65 2.15 -0.65 17.66
C GLU A 65 3.63 -0.49 17.31
N ILE A 66 3.95 0.35 16.32
CA ILE A 66 5.33 0.67 15.92
C ILE A 66 6.13 1.25 17.10
N LEU A 67 5.48 1.96 18.02
CA LEU A 67 6.10 2.53 19.21
C LEU A 67 6.25 1.53 20.36
N GLN A 68 5.59 0.37 20.32
CA GLN A 68 5.75 -0.65 21.35
C GLN A 68 7.06 -1.43 21.14
N PRO A 69 7.79 -1.77 22.21
CA PRO A 69 8.89 -2.73 22.12
C PRO A 69 8.29 -4.12 21.83
N GLY A 70 8.26 -4.51 20.55
CA GLY A 70 7.75 -5.79 20.08
C GLY A 70 8.72 -6.50 19.15
N GLU A 71 8.52 -7.81 18.95
CA GLU A 71 9.24 -8.58 17.94
C GLU A 71 8.81 -8.09 16.55
N THR A 72 9.64 -7.24 15.94
CA THR A 72 9.55 -6.96 14.51
C THR A 72 9.87 -8.23 13.73
N LEU A 73 9.16 -8.44 12.62
CA LEU A 73 9.48 -9.52 11.69
C LEU A 73 10.98 -9.53 11.37
N SER A 74 11.53 -10.74 11.21
CA SER A 74 12.91 -10.87 10.75
C SER A 74 13.09 -10.13 9.42
N GLN A 75 14.26 -9.53 9.22
CA GLN A 75 14.56 -8.78 7.99
C GLN A 75 14.20 -9.57 6.71
N PRO A 76 14.52 -10.88 6.57
CA PRO A 76 14.12 -11.67 5.41
C PRO A 76 12.61 -11.71 5.18
N THR A 77 11.82 -11.79 6.25
CA THR A 77 10.36 -11.82 6.15
C THR A 77 9.79 -10.46 5.75
N SER A 78 10.35 -9.38 6.30
CA SER A 78 9.93 -8.02 5.94
C SER A 78 10.26 -7.67 4.49
N ILE A 79 11.36 -8.19 3.95
CA ILE A 79 11.70 -8.06 2.52
C ILE A 79 10.59 -8.68 1.65
N LEU A 80 10.06 -9.85 2.00
CA LEU A 80 8.99 -10.50 1.23
C LEU A 80 7.71 -9.64 1.22
N VAL A 81 7.32 -9.08 2.37
CA VAL A 81 6.16 -8.17 2.46
C VAL A 81 6.36 -6.95 1.56
N LYS A 82 7.54 -6.33 1.62
CA LYS A 82 7.86 -5.15 0.82
C LYS A 82 7.89 -5.48 -0.68
N ALA A 83 8.44 -6.63 -1.06
CA ALA A 83 8.40 -7.12 -2.44
C ALA A 83 6.96 -7.34 -2.93
N THR A 84 6.08 -7.88 -2.07
CA THR A 84 4.65 -8.00 -2.39
C THR A 84 4.03 -6.62 -2.62
N ILE A 85 4.32 -5.62 -1.79
CA ILE A 85 3.82 -4.26 -1.98
C ILE A 85 4.30 -3.69 -3.33
N ALA A 86 5.58 -3.83 -3.66
CA ALA A 86 6.10 -3.39 -4.96
C ALA A 86 5.38 -4.06 -6.13
N TYR A 87 5.17 -5.38 -6.05
CA TYR A 87 4.44 -6.11 -7.07
C TYR A 87 3.01 -5.57 -7.25
N LEU A 88 2.29 -5.35 -6.15
CA LEU A 88 0.94 -4.78 -6.20
C LEU A 88 0.93 -3.36 -6.80
N HIS A 89 1.90 -2.52 -6.44
CA HIS A 89 2.01 -1.15 -6.98
C HIS A 89 2.31 -1.12 -8.48
N GLN A 90 3.12 -2.04 -8.98
CA GLN A 90 3.48 -2.10 -10.40
C GLN A 90 2.38 -2.74 -11.25
N ASN A 91 1.60 -3.65 -10.67
CA ASN A 91 0.67 -4.49 -11.42
C ASN A 91 -0.81 -4.21 -11.08
N TYR A 92 -1.15 -3.22 -10.25
CA TYR A 92 -2.52 -3.04 -9.75
C TYR A 92 -3.58 -2.97 -10.86
N ALA A 93 -3.24 -2.43 -12.03
CA ALA A 93 -4.16 -2.28 -13.16
C ALA A 93 -4.38 -3.58 -13.96
N LEU A 94 -3.58 -4.62 -13.72
CA LEU A 94 -3.69 -5.91 -14.39
C LEU A 94 -4.73 -6.81 -13.70
N SER A 95 -5.25 -7.80 -14.42
CA SER A 95 -6.03 -8.86 -13.79
C SER A 95 -5.07 -9.75 -12.99
N ILE A 96 -5.26 -9.80 -11.67
CA ILE A 96 -4.39 -10.47 -10.69
C ILE A 96 -5.29 -11.35 -9.84
N THR A 97 -4.85 -12.59 -9.60
CA THR A 97 -5.44 -13.52 -8.64
C THR A 97 -4.67 -13.51 -7.32
N ARG A 98 -5.18 -14.18 -6.28
CA ARG A 98 -4.46 -14.24 -4.99
C ARG A 98 -3.21 -15.10 -5.11
N GLU A 99 -3.28 -16.12 -5.95
CA GLU A 99 -2.22 -17.05 -6.28
C GLU A 99 -1.07 -16.32 -6.98
N ASP A 100 -1.37 -15.45 -7.94
CA ASP A 100 -0.35 -14.65 -8.65
C ASP A 100 0.50 -13.80 -7.68
N ILE A 101 -0.12 -13.25 -6.64
CA ILE A 101 0.57 -12.42 -5.65
C ILE A 101 1.58 -13.25 -4.85
N ALA A 102 1.21 -14.48 -4.48
CA ALA A 102 2.07 -15.38 -3.72
C ALA A 102 3.21 -15.94 -4.58
N GLU A 103 2.89 -16.31 -5.83
CA GLU A 103 3.85 -16.78 -6.82
C GLU A 103 4.89 -15.69 -7.15
N ALA A 104 4.47 -14.44 -7.29
CA ALA A 104 5.35 -13.32 -7.61
C ALA A 104 6.48 -13.09 -6.59
N VAL A 105 6.29 -13.54 -5.33
CA VAL A 105 7.32 -13.46 -4.28
C VAL A 105 7.85 -14.83 -3.84
N GLY A 106 7.48 -15.90 -4.54
CA GLY A 106 8.03 -17.24 -4.35
C GLY A 106 7.62 -17.94 -3.04
N VAL A 107 6.42 -17.66 -2.51
CA VAL A 107 5.94 -18.27 -1.26
C VAL A 107 4.53 -18.83 -1.38
N SER A 108 4.10 -19.64 -0.40
CA SER A 108 2.72 -20.11 -0.35
C SER A 108 1.75 -19.00 0.02
N SER A 109 0.52 -19.04 -0.51
CA SER A 109 -0.54 -18.06 -0.19
C SER A 109 -0.85 -17.96 1.30
N ASN A 110 -0.75 -19.08 2.03
CA ASN A 110 -0.94 -19.11 3.49
C ASN A 110 0.18 -18.38 4.22
N TYR A 111 1.43 -18.62 3.83
CA TYR A 111 2.57 -17.93 4.42
C TYR A 111 2.53 -16.44 4.10
N LEU A 112 2.26 -16.07 2.84
CA LEU A 112 2.08 -14.68 2.45
C LEU A 112 0.99 -13.99 3.27
N SER A 113 -0.18 -14.63 3.39
CA SER A 113 -1.31 -14.07 4.15
C SER A 113 -0.93 -13.80 5.60
N LYS A 114 -0.19 -14.71 6.23
CA LYS A 114 0.31 -14.55 7.59
C LYS A 114 1.27 -13.36 7.70
N ILE A 115 2.36 -13.36 6.94
CA ILE A 115 3.42 -12.35 7.08
C ILE A 115 2.94 -10.95 6.65
N PHE A 116 2.10 -10.88 5.62
CA PHE A 116 1.55 -9.62 5.13
C PHE A 116 0.56 -9.04 6.14
N HIS A 117 -0.26 -9.88 6.78
CA HIS A 117 -1.12 -9.41 7.87
C HIS A 117 -0.31 -9.00 9.10
N GLU A 118 0.75 -9.74 9.42
CA GLU A 118 1.66 -9.46 10.54
C GLU A 118 2.44 -8.13 10.41
N GLU A 119 2.68 -7.63 9.20
CA GLU A 119 3.37 -6.35 8.99
C GLU A 119 2.44 -5.21 8.56
N VAL A 120 1.49 -5.50 7.66
CA VAL A 120 0.66 -4.48 7.00
C VAL A 120 -0.72 -4.36 7.65
N ARG A 121 -1.12 -5.34 8.49
CA ARG A 121 -2.45 -5.43 9.15
C ARG A 121 -3.63 -5.58 8.18
N LEU A 122 -3.34 -5.81 6.90
CA LEU A 122 -4.31 -6.05 5.85
C LEU A 122 -4.04 -7.42 5.21
N SER A 123 -4.99 -7.90 4.40
CA SER A 123 -4.63 -8.93 3.40
C SER A 123 -4.04 -8.25 2.17
N ALA A 124 -3.19 -8.95 1.42
CA ALA A 124 -2.67 -8.45 0.15
C ALA A 124 -3.79 -8.08 -0.83
N TRP A 125 -4.90 -8.82 -0.81
CA TRP A 125 -6.08 -8.54 -1.64
C TRP A 125 -6.83 -7.27 -1.20
N ASP A 126 -6.98 -7.04 0.11
CA ASP A 126 -7.60 -5.82 0.63
C ASP A 126 -6.72 -4.61 0.32
N TYR A 127 -5.40 -4.76 0.44
CA TYR A 127 -4.41 -3.76 0.03
C TYR A 127 -4.55 -3.39 -1.45
N LEU A 128 -4.59 -4.39 -2.34
CA LEU A 128 -4.77 -4.19 -3.78
C LEU A 128 -6.06 -3.42 -4.08
N ASN A 129 -7.19 -3.82 -3.50
CA ASN A 129 -8.45 -3.13 -3.74
C ASN A 129 -8.41 -1.68 -3.26
N ARG A 130 -7.86 -1.40 -2.07
CA ARG A 130 -7.72 -0.04 -1.57
C ARG A 130 -6.82 0.81 -2.49
N LEU A 131 -5.72 0.25 -3.00
CA LEU A 131 -4.86 0.91 -3.97
C LEU A 131 -5.61 1.25 -5.26
N ARG A 132 -6.37 0.29 -5.82
CA ARG A 132 -7.20 0.52 -7.01
C ARG A 132 -8.26 1.60 -6.78
N ILE A 133 -8.92 1.61 -5.62
CA ILE A 133 -9.90 2.64 -5.28
C ILE A 133 -9.25 4.01 -5.12
N GLN A 134 -8.05 4.09 -4.53
CA GLN A 134 -7.30 5.34 -4.47
C GLN A 134 -7.02 5.89 -5.88
N LYS A 135 -6.57 5.04 -6.81
CA LYS A 135 -6.37 5.42 -8.22
C LYS A 135 -7.66 5.77 -8.94
N ALA A 136 -8.75 5.08 -8.64
CA ALA A 136 -10.07 5.43 -9.17
C ALA A 136 -10.51 6.82 -8.71
N LYS A 137 -10.28 7.19 -7.45
CA LYS A 137 -10.58 8.54 -6.94
C LYS A 137 -9.77 9.60 -7.68
N GLU A 138 -8.47 9.36 -7.89
CA GLU A 138 -7.61 10.25 -8.68
C GLU A 138 -8.18 10.45 -10.10
N LEU A 139 -8.63 9.40 -10.78
CA LEU A 139 -9.24 9.51 -12.11
C LEU A 139 -10.62 10.20 -12.06
N LEU A 140 -11.46 9.89 -11.07
CA LEU A 140 -12.77 10.51 -10.90
C LEU A 140 -12.68 12.03 -10.65
N ASP A 141 -11.66 12.47 -9.92
CA ASP A 141 -11.41 13.87 -9.56
C ASP A 141 -10.76 14.67 -10.72
N ASN A 142 -10.05 14.01 -11.64
CA ASN A 142 -9.22 14.69 -12.65
C ASN A 142 -9.64 14.41 -14.11
N THR A 143 -10.58 13.51 -14.37
CA THR A 143 -11.03 13.16 -15.73
C THR A 143 -12.55 13.07 -15.83
N THR A 144 -13.05 13.13 -17.07
CA THR A 144 -14.47 12.94 -17.41
C THR A 144 -14.78 11.52 -17.87
N ASP A 145 -13.85 10.57 -17.68
CA ASP A 145 -14.01 9.19 -18.16
C ASP A 145 -15.24 8.51 -17.55
N THR A 146 -15.85 7.59 -18.27
CA THR A 146 -17.01 6.85 -17.75
C THR A 146 -16.61 6.00 -16.55
N ILE A 147 -17.56 5.73 -15.63
CA ILE A 147 -17.32 4.89 -14.45
C ILE A 147 -16.80 3.49 -14.87
N THR A 148 -17.34 2.94 -15.96
CA THR A 148 -16.89 1.67 -16.54
C THR A 148 -15.46 1.75 -17.07
N SER A 149 -15.10 2.82 -17.79
CA SER A 149 -13.72 3.01 -18.26
C SER A 149 -12.74 3.10 -17.09
N ILE A 150 -13.07 3.87 -16.05
CA ILE A 150 -12.24 3.98 -14.84
C ILE A 150 -12.09 2.62 -14.14
N ALA A 151 -13.16 1.85 -14.03
CA ALA A 151 -13.11 0.51 -13.44
C ALA A 151 -12.06 -0.36 -14.16
N THR A 152 -12.11 -0.40 -15.49
CA THR A 152 -11.15 -1.14 -16.32
C THR A 152 -9.73 -0.58 -16.18
N GLN A 153 -9.56 0.74 -16.23
CA GLN A 153 -8.23 1.39 -16.11
C GLN A 153 -7.51 1.07 -14.80
N VAL A 154 -8.26 0.84 -13.71
CA VAL A 154 -7.69 0.49 -12.40
C VAL A 154 -7.70 -1.01 -12.12
N GLY A 155 -8.00 -1.86 -13.10
CA GLY A 155 -7.87 -3.31 -13.01
C GLY A 155 -9.09 -4.04 -12.42
N PHE A 156 -10.29 -3.47 -12.51
CA PHE A 156 -11.53 -4.21 -12.26
C PHE A 156 -12.16 -4.68 -13.58
N ASP A 157 -12.30 -6.00 -13.73
CA ASP A 157 -12.95 -6.63 -14.87
C ASP A 157 -14.49 -6.47 -14.83
N ASP A 158 -15.05 -6.23 -13.64
CA ASP A 158 -16.49 -6.07 -13.41
C ASP A 158 -16.79 -4.70 -12.78
N SER A 159 -17.53 -3.85 -13.51
CA SER A 159 -17.96 -2.52 -13.07
C SER A 159 -18.93 -2.54 -11.88
N ALA A 160 -19.76 -3.57 -11.74
CA ALA A 160 -20.66 -3.75 -10.61
C ALA A 160 -19.87 -4.19 -9.36
N TYR A 161 -18.88 -5.07 -9.51
CA TYR A 161 -17.93 -5.36 -8.43
C TYR A 161 -17.15 -4.12 -8.02
N PHE A 162 -16.56 -3.39 -8.97
CA PHE A 162 -15.89 -2.11 -8.72
C PHE A 162 -16.78 -1.16 -7.92
N SER A 163 -18.03 -0.95 -8.34
CA SER A 163 -18.95 -0.04 -7.65
C SER A 163 -19.24 -0.46 -6.21
N ARG A 164 -19.37 -1.77 -5.94
CA ARG A 164 -19.53 -2.31 -4.58
C ARG A 164 -18.28 -2.07 -3.74
N VAL A 165 -17.11 -2.34 -4.29
CA VAL A 165 -15.80 -2.16 -3.63
C VAL A 165 -15.54 -0.68 -3.35
N PHE A 166 -15.77 0.20 -4.33
CA PHE A 166 -15.66 1.64 -4.18
C PHE A 166 -16.58 2.15 -3.06
N LYS A 167 -17.85 1.72 -3.05
CA LYS A 167 -18.79 2.09 -1.99
C LYS A 167 -18.39 1.56 -0.62
N LYS A 168 -17.84 0.35 -0.54
CA LYS A 168 -17.31 -0.21 0.71
C LYS A 168 -16.26 0.70 1.34
N TYR A 169 -15.32 1.22 0.55
CA TYR A 169 -14.19 2.01 1.08
C TYR A 169 -14.47 3.52 1.16
N THR A 170 -15.41 4.05 0.39
CA THR A 170 -15.69 5.50 0.33
C THR A 170 -17.04 5.89 0.92
N ALA A 171 -17.85 4.92 1.34
CA ALA A 171 -19.26 5.05 1.74
C ALA A 171 -20.20 5.60 0.64
N GLN A 172 -19.71 5.85 -0.57
CA GLN A 172 -20.47 6.46 -1.67
C GLN A 172 -20.28 5.68 -2.97
N SER A 173 -21.23 5.77 -3.90
CA SER A 173 -21.02 5.20 -5.24
C SER A 173 -19.98 6.03 -6.03
N PRO A 174 -19.27 5.45 -7.01
CA PRO A 174 -18.34 6.21 -7.86
C PRO A 174 -19.00 7.42 -8.53
N ARG A 175 -20.26 7.27 -8.94
CA ARG A 175 -21.06 8.35 -9.54
C ARG A 175 -21.35 9.46 -8.54
N SER A 176 -21.87 9.11 -7.37
CA SER A 176 -22.19 10.08 -6.31
C SER A 176 -20.92 10.82 -5.83
N TYR A 177 -19.79 10.12 -5.76
CA TYR A 177 -18.50 10.72 -5.41
C TYR A 177 -18.10 11.81 -6.41
N ARG A 178 -18.23 11.55 -7.72
CA ARG A 178 -17.94 12.54 -8.77
C ARG A 178 -18.90 13.73 -8.73
N GLU A 179 -20.19 13.47 -8.55
CA GLU A 179 -21.22 14.53 -8.49
C GLU A 179 -21.01 15.50 -7.31
N GLN A 180 -20.28 15.13 -6.26
CA GLN A 180 -19.95 16.02 -5.13
C GLN A 180 -18.71 16.90 -5.38
N ARG A 181 -17.90 16.57 -6.39
CA ARG A 181 -16.60 17.20 -6.68
C ARG A 181 -16.66 18.15 -7.89
N ASN A 182 -17.67 18.00 -8.74
CA ASN A 182 -18.01 18.87 -9.87
C ASN A 182 -19.05 19.92 -9.47
#